data_AF-A0A813KA63-F1
#
_entry.id   AF-A0A813KA63-F1
#
_cell.length_a   1.000
_cell.length_b   1.000
_cell.length_c   1.000
_cell.angle_alpha   90.00
_cell.angle_beta   90.00
_cell.angle_gamma   90.00
#
_symmetry.space_group_name_H-M   'P 1'
#
loop_
_entity.id
_entity.type
_entity.pdbx_description
1 polymer ?
#
loop_
_entity_poly.entity_id
_entity_poly.type
_entity_poly.pdbx_seq_one_letter_code
_entity_poly.pdbx_strand_id
1 'polypeptide(L)'
;MDRGATGRVKLADFHHAALNGEWRFGESADYLRQLGALDESSALLGPRVIIPNYLQSASNCIVTQEHYRVCCKNECEDYLSEIEAAVGAPTATPELVLAVVGNITTSLDDECAKIPASLMTQLFDIANSHDGSISLHGRLFAQWLHYVFPQDCPFPHKSGTTVAMSPTEFGQEFMATKEEMNMSASQTTAAQARTSPAEEEIVVPEDDWMTQWNHEEELLTEHVWHSM
;
A
#
# COMPACT_ATOMS: atom_id res chain seq x y z
N MET A 1 -1.90 -14.16 -4.48
CA MET A 1 -0.49 -13.97 -4.07
C MET A 1 0.09 -12.82 -4.86
N ASP A 2 0.94 -11.99 -4.26
CA ASP A 2 1.65 -10.88 -4.92
C ASP A 2 2.85 -11.40 -5.74
N ARG A 3 2.57 -11.83 -6.97
CA ARG A 3 3.60 -12.39 -7.87
C ARG A 3 4.56 -11.33 -8.41
N GLY A 4 4.15 -10.06 -8.41
CA GLY A 4 4.92 -8.96 -8.96
C GLY A 4 5.75 -8.20 -7.94
N ALA A 5 5.73 -8.61 -6.66
CA ALA A 5 6.33 -7.88 -5.54
C ALA A 5 5.86 -6.41 -5.49
N THR A 6 4.59 -6.17 -5.81
CA THR A 6 3.97 -4.84 -5.90
C THR A 6 3.31 -4.38 -4.62
N GLY A 7 3.38 -5.20 -3.56
CA GLY A 7 2.68 -4.93 -2.31
C GLY A 7 1.17 -5.07 -2.42
N ARG A 8 0.67 -5.66 -3.51
CA ARG A 8 -0.75 -5.69 -3.86
C ARG A 8 -1.18 -7.09 -4.31
N VAL A 9 -2.40 -7.47 -3.94
CA VAL A 9 -3.05 -8.72 -4.40
C VAL A 9 -4.37 -8.38 -5.06
N LYS A 10 -4.69 -8.96 -6.21
CA LYS A 10 -6.00 -8.78 -6.84
C LYS A 10 -7.12 -9.19 -5.87
N LEU A 11 -8.17 -8.38 -5.74
CA LEU A 11 -9.33 -8.70 -4.90
C LEU A 11 -9.93 -10.05 -5.28
N ALA A 12 -9.92 -10.38 -6.57
CA ALA A 12 -10.34 -11.66 -7.08
C ALA A 12 -9.51 -12.84 -6.55
N ASP A 13 -8.18 -12.70 -6.45
CA ASP A 13 -7.31 -13.74 -5.88
C ASP A 13 -7.48 -13.84 -4.36
N PHE A 14 -7.73 -12.71 -3.70
CA PHE A 14 -8.04 -12.62 -2.27
C PHE A 14 -9.32 -13.39 -1.94
N HIS A 15 -10.43 -13.09 -2.60
CA HIS A 15 -11.70 -13.82 -2.44
C HIS A 15 -11.64 -15.27 -2.92
N HIS A 16 -10.88 -15.58 -3.96
CA HIS A 16 -10.68 -16.95 -4.41
C HIS A 16 -9.97 -17.80 -3.35
N ALA A 17 -9.07 -17.23 -2.55
CA ALA A 17 -8.46 -17.95 -1.42
C ALA A 17 -9.50 -18.30 -0.35
N ALA A 18 -10.39 -17.36 0.01
CA ALA A 18 -11.48 -17.61 0.95
C ALA A 18 -12.44 -18.71 0.49
N LEU A 19 -12.81 -18.72 -0.80
CA LEU A 19 -13.65 -19.76 -1.37
C LEU A 19 -13.00 -21.16 -1.33
N ASN A 20 -11.66 -21.23 -1.35
CA ASN A 20 -10.90 -22.47 -1.31
C ASN A 20 -10.44 -22.88 0.10
N GLY A 21 -11.09 -22.34 1.14
CA GLY A 21 -10.91 -22.77 2.52
C GLY A 21 -10.02 -21.88 3.37
N GLU A 22 -9.40 -20.84 2.80
CA GLU A 22 -8.64 -19.85 3.54
C GLU A 22 -9.55 -18.69 4.00
N TRP A 23 -10.44 -19.01 4.93
CA TRP A 23 -11.54 -18.14 5.39
C TRP A 23 -11.11 -16.77 5.92
N ARG A 24 -9.82 -16.58 6.21
CA ARG A 24 -9.24 -15.33 6.74
C ARG A 24 -9.22 -14.18 5.73
N PHE A 25 -9.37 -14.46 4.43
CA PHE A 25 -9.33 -13.45 3.36
C PHE A 25 -10.73 -13.17 2.79
N GLY A 26 -11.69 -12.96 3.69
CA GLY A 26 -13.12 -12.94 3.37
C GLY A 26 -13.79 -11.57 3.52
N GLU A 27 -13.04 -10.52 3.84
CA GLU A 27 -13.56 -9.17 4.05
C GLU A 27 -14.18 -8.59 2.79
N SER A 28 -15.30 -7.86 2.93
CA SER A 28 -16.00 -7.24 1.81
C SER A 28 -15.19 -6.11 1.18
N ALA A 29 -15.43 -5.85 -0.11
CA ALA A 29 -14.79 -4.73 -0.81
C ALA A 29 -15.08 -3.40 -0.11
N ASP A 30 -16.30 -3.22 0.41
CA ASP A 30 -16.70 -2.02 1.13
C ASP A 30 -15.93 -1.85 2.44
N TYR A 31 -15.72 -2.93 3.19
CA TYR A 31 -14.95 -2.88 4.42
C TYR A 31 -13.47 -2.61 4.14
N LEU A 32 -12.88 -3.31 3.17
CA LEU A 32 -11.47 -3.08 2.76
C LEU A 32 -11.24 -1.64 2.28
N ARG A 33 -12.22 -1.03 1.59
CA ARG A 33 -12.15 0.37 1.19
C ARG A 33 -12.14 1.32 2.37
N GLN A 34 -12.98 1.10 3.37
CA GLN A 34 -12.99 1.92 4.59
C GLN A 34 -11.67 1.86 5.35
N LEU A 35 -11.05 0.67 5.40
CA LEU A 35 -9.74 0.47 6.02
C LEU A 35 -8.59 1.10 5.21
N GLY A 36 -8.84 1.61 3.99
CA GLY A 36 -7.77 2.03 3.09
C GLY A 36 -6.93 0.87 2.54
N ALA A 37 -7.43 -0.36 2.67
CA ALA A 37 -6.75 -1.56 2.21
C ALA A 37 -7.09 -1.91 0.76
N LEU A 38 -8.01 -1.19 0.09
CA LEU A 38 -8.41 -1.45 -1.30
C LEU A 38 -8.00 -0.31 -2.25
N ASP A 39 -7.23 -0.67 -3.28
CA ASP A 39 -6.88 0.17 -4.42
C ASP A 39 -7.80 -0.15 -5.61
N GLU A 40 -8.58 0.84 -6.03
CA GLU A 40 -9.46 0.79 -7.20
C GLU A 40 -9.11 1.89 -8.22
N SER A 41 -7.93 2.49 -8.11
CA SER A 41 -7.53 3.64 -8.93
C SER A 41 -7.27 3.29 -10.40
N SER A 42 -6.80 2.07 -10.68
CA SER A 42 -6.56 1.60 -12.04
C SER A 42 -7.74 0.76 -12.57
N ALA A 43 -8.40 1.28 -13.59
CA ALA A 43 -9.42 0.54 -14.34
C ALA A 43 -8.82 -0.67 -15.10
N LEU A 44 -7.52 -0.63 -15.43
CA LEU A 44 -6.83 -1.69 -16.15
C LEU A 44 -6.46 -2.86 -15.22
N LEU A 45 -5.93 -2.55 -14.04
CA LEU A 45 -5.48 -3.56 -13.06
C LEU A 45 -6.63 -4.07 -12.19
N GLY A 46 -7.71 -3.30 -12.08
CA GLY A 46 -8.88 -3.60 -11.28
C GLY A 46 -8.62 -3.47 -9.77
N PRO A 47 -9.61 -3.84 -8.93
CA PRO A 47 -9.50 -3.76 -7.48
C PRO A 47 -8.38 -4.65 -6.93
N ARG A 48 -7.52 -4.07 -6.10
CA ARG A 48 -6.38 -4.76 -5.47
C ARG A 48 -6.29 -4.42 -3.99
N VAL A 49 -6.06 -5.42 -3.16
CA VAL A 49 -5.79 -5.26 -1.74
C VAL A 49 -4.34 -4.82 -1.55
N ILE A 50 -4.12 -3.71 -0.85
CA ILE A 50 -2.81 -3.19 -0.45
C ILE A 50 -2.38 -3.96 0.79
N ILE A 51 -1.36 -4.80 0.64
CA ILE A 51 -0.90 -5.75 1.66
C ILE A 51 -0.56 -5.07 2.99
N PRO A 52 0.34 -4.06 3.04
CA PRO A 52 0.71 -3.45 4.31
C PRO A 52 -0.46 -2.78 5.01
N ASN A 53 -1.36 -2.09 4.28
CA ASN A 53 -2.58 -1.53 4.85
C ASN A 53 -3.52 -2.61 5.40
N TYR A 54 -3.69 -3.72 4.69
CA TYR A 54 -4.51 -4.85 5.16
C TYR A 54 -3.94 -5.46 6.45
N LEU A 55 -2.64 -5.72 6.49
CA LEU A 55 -1.97 -6.32 7.67
C LEU A 55 -2.03 -5.42 8.90
N GLN A 56 -1.95 -4.11 8.72
CA GLN A 56 -2.02 -3.13 9.80
C GLN A 56 -3.47 -2.79 10.20
N SER A 57 -4.44 -3.16 9.37
CA SER A 57 -5.84 -2.81 9.60
C SER A 57 -6.44 -3.45 10.86
N ALA A 58 -7.49 -2.79 11.36
CA ALA A 58 -8.24 -3.18 12.56
C ALA A 58 -8.76 -4.63 12.58
N SER A 59 -9.02 -5.22 11.41
CA SER A 59 -9.48 -6.63 11.31
C SER A 59 -8.36 -7.65 11.57
N ASN A 60 -7.10 -7.24 11.46
CA ASN A 60 -5.92 -8.08 11.66
C ASN A 60 -5.19 -7.83 12.99
N CYS A 61 -5.74 -6.96 13.86
CA CYS A 61 -5.20 -6.73 15.20
C CYS A 61 -5.59 -7.85 16.17
N ILE A 62 -4.63 -8.34 16.97
CA ILE A 62 -4.84 -9.43 17.94
C ILE A 62 -5.56 -8.96 19.21
N VAL A 63 -5.38 -7.70 19.59
CA VAL A 63 -6.08 -7.09 20.72
C VAL A 63 -6.84 -5.88 20.21
N THR A 64 -8.14 -5.83 20.46
CA THR A 64 -9.00 -4.69 20.20
C THR A 64 -9.71 -4.29 21.49
N GLN A 65 -9.27 -3.17 22.07
CA GLN A 65 -9.92 -2.53 23.21
C GLN A 65 -10.45 -1.16 22.78
N GLU A 66 -11.26 -0.53 23.63
CA GLU A 66 -11.84 0.79 23.36
C GLU A 66 -10.77 1.88 23.10
N HIS A 67 -9.61 1.78 23.73
CA HIS A 67 -8.58 2.82 23.69
C HIS A 67 -7.26 2.42 23.04
N TYR A 68 -7.05 1.12 22.76
CA TYR A 68 -5.82 0.67 22.13
C TYR A 68 -6.03 -0.62 21.35
N ARG A 69 -5.15 -0.84 20.37
CA ARG A 69 -5.09 -2.06 19.58
C ARG A 69 -3.66 -2.55 19.51
N VAL A 70 -3.50 -3.87 19.35
CA VAL A 70 -2.20 -4.50 19.10
C VAL A 70 -2.28 -5.14 17.73
N CYS A 71 -1.56 -4.57 16.77
CA CYS A 71 -1.58 -4.97 15.37
C CYS A 71 -0.20 -5.46 14.94
N CYS A 72 -0.08 -5.89 13.68
CA CYS A 72 1.22 -6.22 13.10
C CYS A 72 2.15 -5.00 13.13
N LYS A 73 3.45 -5.25 13.29
CA LYS A 73 4.48 -4.21 13.22
C LYS A 73 4.44 -3.54 11.84
N ASN A 74 4.59 -2.23 11.81
CA ASN A 74 4.80 -1.48 10.57
C ASN A 74 6.29 -1.48 10.23
N GLU A 75 6.70 -2.34 9.29
CA GLU A 75 8.12 -2.45 8.91
C GLU A 75 8.66 -1.15 8.27
N CYS A 76 7.78 -0.30 7.73
CA CYS A 76 8.17 1.02 7.22
C CYS A 76 8.82 1.93 8.27
N GLU A 77 8.44 1.76 9.55
CA GLU A 77 8.98 2.57 10.65
C GLU A 77 10.48 2.35 10.84
N ASP A 78 10.99 1.15 10.55
CA ASP A 78 12.42 0.85 10.59
C ASP A 78 13.17 1.61 9.49
N TYR A 79 12.63 1.63 8.27
CA TYR A 79 13.21 2.40 7.16
C TYR A 79 13.20 3.89 7.44
N LEU A 80 12.09 4.42 7.96
CA LEU A 80 11.99 5.83 8.34
C LEU A 80 13.00 6.16 9.45
N SER A 81 13.13 5.30 10.45
CA SER A 81 14.09 5.48 11.56
C SER A 81 15.54 5.53 11.06
N GLU A 82 15.91 4.70 10.10
CA GLU A 82 17.26 4.73 9.49
C GLU A 82 17.50 6.04 8.73
N ILE A 83 16.50 6.50 7.97
CA ILE A 83 16.56 7.77 7.23
C ILE A 83 16.69 8.94 8.19
N GLU A 84 15.89 8.97 9.26
CA GLU A 84 15.95 10.00 10.31
C GLU A 84 17.31 10.03 11.00
N ALA A 85 17.87 8.85 11.32
CA ALA A 85 19.19 8.75 11.96
C ALA A 85 20.31 9.28 11.06
N ALA A 86 20.22 9.03 9.75
CA ALA A 86 21.19 9.51 8.78
C ALA A 86 21.04 11.00 8.47
N VAL A 87 19.81 11.52 8.41
CA VAL A 87 19.52 12.93 8.08
C VAL A 87 19.73 13.85 9.29
N GLY A 88 19.26 13.45 10.48
CA GLY A 88 19.37 14.24 11.71
C GLY A 88 18.57 15.55 11.71
N ALA A 89 17.57 15.69 10.84
CA ALA A 89 16.75 16.88 10.65
C ALA A 89 15.36 16.51 10.10
N PRO A 90 14.32 17.35 10.29
CA PRO A 90 12.95 17.06 9.80
C PRO A 90 12.81 17.18 8.27
N THR A 91 13.84 17.69 7.59
CA THR A 91 13.89 17.81 6.14
C THR A 91 15.24 17.36 5.59
N ALA A 92 15.25 16.90 4.33
CA ALA A 92 16.46 16.43 3.63
C ALA A 92 16.46 16.86 2.16
N THR A 93 17.63 16.87 1.51
CA THR A 93 17.70 17.01 0.05
C THR A 93 17.42 15.67 -0.63
N PRO A 94 16.89 15.64 -1.87
CA PRO A 94 16.67 14.40 -2.62
C PRO A 94 17.92 13.52 -2.72
N GLU A 95 19.09 14.13 -2.92
CA GLU A 95 20.35 13.39 -3.08
C GLU A 95 20.73 12.65 -1.80
N LEU A 96 20.53 13.28 -0.64
CA LEU A 96 20.79 12.63 0.65
C LEU A 96 19.82 11.48 0.88
N VAL A 97 18.53 11.69 0.60
CA VAL A 97 17.50 10.65 0.73
C VAL A 97 17.82 9.45 -0.18
N LEU A 98 18.12 9.69 -1.46
CA LEU A 98 18.48 8.62 -2.40
C LEU A 98 19.74 7.87 -1.97
N ALA A 99 20.74 8.57 -1.43
CA ALA A 99 21.98 7.95 -0.95
C ALA A 99 21.74 7.04 0.27
N VAL A 100 20.86 7.44 1.20
CA VAL A 100 20.51 6.63 2.37
C VAL A 100 19.62 5.46 1.97
N VAL A 101 18.50 5.73 1.30
CA VAL A 101 17.51 4.71 0.91
C VAL A 101 18.10 3.67 -0.02
N GLY A 102 18.99 4.07 -0.93
CA GLY A 102 19.70 3.13 -1.81
C GLY A 102 20.65 2.16 -1.10
N ASN A 103 20.97 2.40 0.17
CA ASN A 103 21.78 1.49 1.00
C ASN A 103 20.95 0.64 1.96
N ILE A 104 19.64 0.87 2.06
CA ILE A 104 18.74 0.07 2.89
C ILE A 104 18.59 -1.31 2.27
N THR A 105 18.83 -2.34 3.07
CA THR A 105 18.66 -3.76 2.71
C THR A 105 17.23 -4.21 2.98
N THR A 106 16.57 -4.82 1.99
CA THR A 106 15.14 -5.17 2.06
C THR A 106 14.86 -6.66 2.18
N SER A 107 15.88 -7.51 2.08
CA SER A 107 15.71 -8.96 2.07
C SER A 107 16.80 -9.66 2.87
N LEU A 108 16.54 -10.91 3.23
CA LEU A 108 17.50 -11.81 3.89
C LEU A 108 18.75 -12.10 3.02
N ASP A 109 18.70 -11.76 1.73
CA ASP A 109 19.80 -11.91 0.78
C ASP A 109 20.65 -10.63 0.67
N ASP A 110 20.44 -9.66 1.57
CA ASP A 110 21.14 -8.36 1.62
C ASP A 110 21.02 -7.55 0.31
N GLU A 111 19.93 -7.71 -0.45
CA GLU A 111 19.69 -6.87 -1.63
C GLU A 111 19.29 -5.44 -1.21
N CYS A 112 20.00 -4.46 -1.77
CA CYS A 112 19.65 -3.04 -1.59
C CYS A 112 18.37 -2.66 -2.35
N ALA A 113 17.68 -1.63 -1.86
CA ALA A 113 16.50 -1.05 -2.48
C ALA A 113 16.76 -0.65 -3.95
N LYS A 114 15.92 -1.14 -4.87
CA LYS A 114 15.98 -0.78 -6.30
C LYS A 114 15.07 0.42 -6.55
N ILE A 115 15.67 1.60 -6.72
CA ILE A 115 14.92 2.84 -6.99
C ILE A 115 14.92 3.11 -8.50
N PRO A 116 13.78 2.90 -9.21
CA PRO A 116 13.67 3.21 -10.64
C PRO A 116 13.76 4.72 -10.91
N ALA A 117 14.12 5.07 -12.15
CA ALA A 117 14.28 6.47 -12.57
C ALA A 117 13.01 7.32 -12.41
N SER A 118 11.83 6.71 -12.54
CA SER A 118 10.54 7.37 -12.28
C SER A 118 10.41 7.80 -10.82
N LEU A 119 10.75 6.93 -9.86
CA LEU A 119 10.74 7.27 -8.43
C LEU A 119 11.84 8.27 -8.05
N MET A 120 13.00 8.23 -8.72
CA MET A 120 14.01 9.29 -8.55
C MET A 120 13.45 10.65 -8.98
N THR A 121 12.88 10.73 -10.19
CA THR A 121 12.24 11.95 -10.70
C THR A 121 11.15 12.43 -9.77
N GLN A 122 10.28 11.53 -9.31
CA GLN A 122 9.19 11.85 -8.40
C GLN A 122 9.69 12.47 -7.08
N LEU A 123 10.81 11.99 -6.55
CA LEU A 123 11.41 12.54 -5.34
C LEU A 123 11.93 13.96 -5.54
N PHE A 124 12.55 14.24 -6.68
CA PHE A 124 12.96 15.60 -7.04
C PHE A 124 11.75 16.52 -7.22
N ASP A 125 10.64 16.04 -7.78
CA ASP A 125 9.42 16.83 -7.94
C ASP A 125 8.78 17.20 -6.59
N ILE A 126 8.85 16.31 -5.60
CA ILE A 126 8.45 16.62 -4.21
C ILE A 126 9.31 17.78 -3.69
N ALA A 127 10.64 17.67 -3.76
CA ALA A 127 11.54 18.73 -3.29
C ALA A 127 11.32 20.06 -4.01
N ASN A 128 11.10 20.05 -5.33
CA ASN A 128 10.84 21.25 -6.12
C ASN A 128 9.56 21.99 -5.67
N SER A 129 8.60 21.26 -5.11
CA SER A 129 7.37 21.81 -4.55
C SER A 129 7.57 22.41 -3.14
N HIS A 130 8.72 22.14 -2.50
CA HIS A 130 9.01 22.44 -1.09
C HIS A 130 10.41 23.06 -0.90
N ASP A 131 10.70 24.16 -1.62
CA ASP A 131 11.94 24.94 -1.50
C ASP A 131 13.24 24.12 -1.67
N GLY A 132 13.18 23.03 -2.45
CA GLY A 132 14.31 22.14 -2.71
C GLY A 132 14.57 21.12 -1.60
N SER A 133 13.64 20.92 -0.67
CA SER A 133 13.76 19.99 0.45
C SER A 133 12.55 19.08 0.58
N ILE A 134 12.75 17.89 1.13
CA ILE A 134 11.70 16.89 1.38
C ILE A 134 11.39 16.90 2.87
N SER A 135 10.11 16.97 3.24
CA SER A 135 9.68 16.74 4.62
C SER A 135 9.62 15.24 4.91
N LEU A 136 10.42 14.77 5.87
CA LEU A 136 10.49 13.34 6.20
C LEU A 136 9.19 12.79 6.81
N HIS A 137 8.37 13.67 7.38
CA HIS A 137 7.05 13.33 7.88
C HIS A 137 5.93 13.87 6.97
N GLY A 138 6.24 14.19 5.72
CA GLY A 138 5.24 14.55 4.73
C GLY A 138 4.55 13.32 4.15
N ARG A 139 3.26 13.45 3.84
CA ARG A 139 2.47 12.47 3.10
C ARG A 139 3.11 12.16 1.74
N LEU A 140 3.66 13.14 1.02
CA LEU A 140 4.28 12.87 -0.28
C LEU A 140 5.51 11.96 -0.14
N PHE A 141 6.32 12.17 0.89
CA PHE A 141 7.48 11.31 1.16
C PHE A 141 7.05 9.91 1.60
N ALA A 142 6.00 9.79 2.43
CA ALA A 142 5.43 8.49 2.78
C ALA A 142 4.85 7.75 1.55
N GLN A 143 4.23 8.45 0.59
CA GLN A 143 3.78 7.84 -0.67
C GLN A 143 4.99 7.33 -1.47
N TRP A 144 6.08 8.10 -1.49
CA TRP A 144 7.30 7.69 -2.17
C TRP A 144 7.90 6.43 -1.53
N LEU A 145 8.00 6.37 -0.20
CA LEU A 145 8.44 5.17 0.51
C LEU A 145 7.54 3.96 0.24
N HIS A 146 6.22 4.15 0.18
CA HIS A 146 5.28 3.10 -0.22
C HIS A 146 5.63 2.49 -1.58
N TYR A 147 6.02 3.30 -2.56
CA TYR A 147 6.37 2.76 -3.88
C TYR A 147 7.80 2.21 -3.97
N VAL A 148 8.72 2.65 -3.10
CA VAL A 148 10.07 2.08 -2.98
C VAL A 148 10.05 0.73 -2.27
N PHE A 149 9.26 0.61 -1.19
CA PHE A 149 9.14 -0.57 -0.33
C PHE A 149 7.70 -1.08 -0.28
N PRO A 150 7.14 -1.56 -1.39
CA PRO A 150 5.70 -1.79 -1.52
C PRO A 150 5.12 -2.88 -0.61
N GLN A 151 5.95 -3.83 -0.17
CA GLN A 151 5.50 -4.92 0.71
C GLN A 151 5.49 -4.53 2.19
N ASP A 152 6.21 -3.46 2.55
CA ASP A 152 6.50 -3.10 3.94
C ASP A 152 5.83 -1.78 4.32
N CYS A 153 5.82 -0.82 3.39
CA CYS A 153 5.31 0.52 3.64
C CYS A 153 3.83 0.64 3.30
N PRO A 154 2.94 1.02 4.24
CA PRO A 154 1.53 1.25 3.96
C PRO A 154 1.35 2.49 3.08
N PHE A 155 0.31 2.48 2.25
CA PHE A 155 -0.06 3.65 1.46
C PHE A 155 -0.68 4.73 2.36
N PRO A 156 -0.15 5.96 2.38
CA PRO A 156 -0.64 7.03 3.25
C PRO A 156 -1.83 7.74 2.59
N HIS A 157 -3.02 7.23 2.90
CA HIS A 157 -4.27 7.90 2.55
C HIS A 157 -4.35 9.28 3.20
N LYS A 158 -5.14 10.17 2.60
CA LYS A 158 -5.33 11.50 3.21
C LYS A 158 -6.10 11.37 4.51
N SER A 159 -5.86 12.33 5.39
CA SER A 159 -6.57 12.41 6.67
C SER A 159 -8.09 12.45 6.44
N GLY A 160 -8.82 11.52 7.06
CA GLY A 160 -10.28 11.45 6.97
C GLY A 160 -10.83 10.73 5.74
N THR A 161 -10.00 10.14 4.86
CA THR A 161 -10.50 9.29 3.76
C THR A 161 -10.63 7.82 4.12
N THR A 162 -10.04 7.41 5.24
CA THR A 162 -10.09 6.03 5.77
C THR A 162 -10.46 6.05 7.24
N VAL A 163 -10.96 4.92 7.74
CA VAL A 163 -11.38 4.74 9.13
C VAL A 163 -10.85 3.38 9.62
N ALA A 164 -10.10 3.40 10.72
CA ALA A 164 -9.67 2.18 11.41
C ALA A 164 -10.85 1.55 12.18
N MET A 165 -11.83 1.01 11.47
CA MET A 165 -13.04 0.43 12.04
C MET A 165 -12.86 -1.07 12.25
N SER A 166 -13.09 -1.57 13.46
CA SER A 166 -13.06 -3.01 13.75
C SER A 166 -14.25 -3.73 13.11
N PRO A 167 -14.18 -5.06 12.93
CA PRO A 167 -15.31 -5.84 12.42
C PRO A 167 -16.61 -5.64 13.23
N THR A 168 -16.47 -5.50 14.55
CA THR A 168 -17.62 -5.26 15.45
C THR A 168 -18.23 -3.88 15.28
N GLU A 169 -17.44 -2.86 14.98
CA GLU A 169 -17.92 -1.49 14.74
C GLU A 169 -18.55 -1.34 13.35
N PHE A 170 -18.02 -2.06 12.35
CA PHE A 170 -18.55 -2.07 10.99
C PHE A 170 -19.89 -2.82 10.89
N GLY A 171 -20.01 -3.93 11.63
CA GLY A 171 -21.21 -4.76 11.66
C GLY A 171 -21.13 -5.98 10.77
N GLN A 172 -22.28 -6.61 10.49
CA GLN A 172 -22.34 -7.94 9.88
C GLN A 172 -21.86 -8.00 8.42
N GLU A 173 -21.78 -6.85 7.74
CA GLU A 173 -21.37 -6.75 6.33
C GLU A 173 -19.84 -6.67 6.16
N PHE A 174 -19.07 -6.85 7.24
CA PHE A 174 -17.60 -6.82 7.16
C PHE A 174 -17.03 -7.96 6.32
N MET A 175 -17.75 -9.08 6.21
CA MET A 175 -17.40 -10.20 5.34
C MET A 175 -18.20 -10.13 4.03
N ALA A 176 -17.52 -10.41 2.93
CA ALA A 176 -18.13 -10.56 1.62
C ALA A 176 -19.16 -11.71 1.62
N THR A 177 -20.21 -11.55 0.84
CA THR A 177 -21.12 -12.67 0.54
C THR A 177 -20.44 -13.68 -0.39
N LYS A 178 -20.92 -14.94 -0.43
CA LYS A 178 -20.39 -15.91 -1.40
C LYS A 178 -20.61 -15.44 -2.83
N GLU A 179 -21.72 -14.76 -3.06
CA GLU A 179 -22.07 -14.15 -4.34
C GLU A 179 -21.04 -13.08 -4.72
N GLU A 180 -20.68 -12.17 -3.80
CA GLU A 180 -19.62 -11.18 -3.99
C GLU A 180 -18.27 -11.83 -4.25
N MET A 181 -17.85 -12.79 -3.44
CA MET A 181 -16.59 -13.50 -3.63
C MET A 181 -16.51 -14.18 -4.99
N ASN A 182 -17.60 -14.82 -5.44
CA ASN A 182 -17.70 -15.45 -6.76
C ASN A 182 -17.68 -14.41 -7.89
N MET A 183 -18.35 -13.26 -7.72
CA MET A 183 -18.30 -12.17 -8.70
C MET A 183 -16.88 -11.64 -8.85
N SER A 184 -16.17 -11.37 -7.76
CA SER A 184 -14.76 -10.96 -7.82
C SER A 184 -13.89 -12.05 -8.46
N ALA A 185 -14.00 -13.30 -8.02
CA ALA A 185 -13.20 -14.41 -8.55
C ALA A 185 -13.44 -14.68 -10.05
N SER A 186 -14.67 -14.49 -10.53
CA SER A 186 -15.00 -14.67 -11.94
C SER A 186 -14.38 -13.59 -12.86
N GLN A 187 -14.08 -12.40 -12.34
CA GLN A 187 -13.35 -11.37 -13.09
C GLN A 187 -11.93 -11.84 -13.48
N THR A 188 -11.30 -12.68 -12.66
CA THR A 188 -10.02 -13.34 -13.00
C THR A 188 -10.16 -14.24 -14.23
N THR A 189 -11.24 -15.01 -14.34
CA THR A 189 -11.44 -15.91 -15.48
C THR A 189 -11.73 -15.17 -16.78
N ALA A 190 -12.45 -14.05 -16.75
CA ALA A 190 -12.70 -13.25 -17.95
C ALA A 190 -11.45 -12.50 -18.44
N ALA A 191 -10.62 -12.01 -17.51
CA ALA A 191 -9.33 -11.39 -17.84
C ALA A 191 -8.29 -12.41 -18.32
N GLN A 192 -8.27 -13.62 -17.77
CA GLN A 192 -7.38 -14.73 -18.20
C GLN A 192 -7.89 -15.46 -19.45
N ALA A 193 -9.20 -15.48 -19.74
CA ALA A 193 -9.74 -16.05 -20.98
C ALA A 193 -9.49 -15.17 -22.21
N ARG A 194 -9.15 -13.89 -22.01
CA ARG A 194 -8.70 -12.98 -23.08
C ARG A 194 -7.24 -13.19 -23.49
N THR A 195 -6.44 -13.90 -22.70
CA THR A 195 -5.10 -14.36 -23.11
C THR A 195 -5.20 -15.69 -23.88
N SER A 196 -5.63 -15.61 -25.13
CA SER A 196 -5.28 -16.59 -26.17
C SER A 196 -3.84 -16.30 -26.66
N PRO A 197 -3.11 -17.26 -27.26
CA PRO A 197 -1.69 -17.11 -27.61
C PRO A 197 -1.46 -16.29 -28.89
N ALA A 198 -2.16 -15.17 -29.03
CA ALA A 198 -1.84 -14.14 -30.01
C ALA A 198 -1.30 -12.94 -29.22
N GLU A 199 -0.01 -12.67 -29.42
CA GLU A 199 0.76 -11.58 -28.85
C GLU A 199 0.18 -10.22 -29.29
N GLU A 200 -0.91 -9.78 -28.66
CA GLU A 200 -1.17 -8.36 -28.49
C GLU A 200 -0.64 -8.01 -27.10
N GLU A 201 0.58 -7.47 -27.06
CA GLU A 201 1.08 -6.77 -25.89
C GLU A 201 0.04 -5.73 -25.51
N ILE A 202 -0.69 -5.98 -24.41
CA ILE A 202 -1.38 -4.93 -23.70
C ILE A 202 -0.25 -3.99 -23.26
N VAL A 203 -0.09 -2.88 -23.98
CA VAL A 203 0.84 -1.81 -23.61
C VAL A 203 0.28 -1.19 -22.33
N VAL A 204 0.68 -1.76 -21.20
CA VAL A 204 0.45 -1.15 -19.88
C VAL A 204 1.26 0.14 -19.89
N PRO A 205 0.64 1.33 -19.72
CA PRO A 205 1.37 2.57 -19.60
C PRO A 205 2.44 2.43 -18.51
N GLU A 206 3.64 2.99 -18.72
CA GLU A 206 4.80 2.84 -17.83
C GLU A 206 4.50 3.23 -16.37
N ASP A 207 3.45 4.02 -16.12
CA ASP A 207 3.05 4.55 -14.81
C ASP A 207 1.76 3.96 -14.21
N ASP A 208 1.16 2.92 -14.81
CA ASP A 208 -0.12 2.34 -14.32
C ASP A 208 -0.01 1.75 -12.90
N TRP A 209 1.21 1.47 -12.45
CA TRP A 209 1.50 0.94 -11.13
C TRP A 209 1.51 2.00 -10.00
N MET A 210 1.60 3.30 -10.31
CA MET A 210 1.53 4.42 -9.35
C MET A 210 0.20 5.19 -9.41
N THR A 211 -0.87 4.54 -9.85
CA THR A 211 -2.18 5.16 -10.12
C THR A 211 -2.86 5.81 -8.90
N GLN A 212 -2.46 5.48 -7.67
CA GLN A 212 -2.96 6.14 -6.46
C GLN A 212 -2.18 7.42 -6.09
N TRP A 213 -1.07 7.72 -6.77
CA TRP A 213 -0.25 8.89 -6.45
C TRP A 213 -1.06 10.19 -6.53
N ASN A 214 -0.95 11.03 -5.50
CA ASN A 214 -1.51 12.38 -5.49
C ASN A 214 -0.51 13.37 -4.87
N HIS A 215 -0.35 14.54 -5.51
CA HIS A 215 0.53 15.65 -5.13
C HIS A 215 0.04 16.52 -3.95
N GLU A 216 -1.06 16.15 -3.28
CA GLU A 216 -1.50 16.84 -2.07
C GLU A 216 -0.66 16.45 -0.84
N GLU A 217 -0.01 17.44 -0.24
CA GLU A 217 0.85 17.31 0.94
C GLU A 217 0.07 17.48 2.25
N GLU A 218 0.39 16.65 3.23
CA GLU A 218 -0.08 16.74 4.62
C GLU A 218 1.08 16.38 5.55
N LEU A 219 1.25 17.12 6.65
CA LEU A 219 2.21 16.71 7.67
C LEU A 219 1.63 15.57 8.50
N LEU A 220 2.28 14.41 8.44
CA LEU A 220 1.94 13.23 9.20
C LEU A 220 2.56 13.35 10.60
N THR A 221 1.75 13.74 11.58
CA THR A 221 2.15 13.63 12.99
C THR A 221 2.04 12.18 13.47
N GLU A 222 2.74 11.78 14.53
CA GLU A 222 2.74 10.41 15.09
C GLU A 222 1.33 9.79 15.24
N HIS A 223 0.31 10.60 15.50
CA HIS A 223 -1.08 10.13 15.59
C HIS A 223 -1.66 9.63 14.26
N VAL A 224 -1.20 10.15 13.11
CA VAL A 224 -1.68 9.76 11.78
C VAL A 224 -1.01 8.47 11.31
N TRP A 225 0.24 8.22 11.73
CA TRP A 225 0.99 6.99 11.43
C TRP A 225 0.39 5.74 12.10
N HIS A 226 -0.10 5.88 13.34
CA HIS A 226 -0.64 4.75 14.11
C HIS A 226 -2.16 4.57 14.02
N SER A 227 -2.86 5.50 13.35
CA SER A 227 -4.33 5.44 13.18
C SER A 227 -4.77 4.87 11.83
N MET A 228 -3.84 4.46 10.98
CA MET A 228 -4.11 3.72 9.74
C MET A 228 -4.14 2.21 10.00
#